data_AF-A0A1R3GG46-F1
#
_entry.id   AF-A0A1R3GG46-F1
#
_cell.length_a   1.000
_cell.length_b   1.000
_cell.length_c   1.000
_cell.angle_alpha   90.00
_cell.angle_beta   90.00
_cell.angle_gamma   90.00
#
_symmetry.space_group_name_H-M   'P 1'
#
loop_
_entity.id
_entity.type
_entity.pdbx_description
1 polymer ?
#
loop_
_entity_poly.entity_id
_entity_poly.type
_entity_poly.pdbx_seq_one_letter_code
_entity_poly.pdbx_strand_id
1 'polypeptide(L)'
;MIEEHKWRYLGSQLSRIQTKGLALEDLLKAIHPLEIKARDCYSEAINLSSTDEFIEMMVLDGCFIFEFLSCFAKLGNWSSLNPMIPCFPWHEL
;
A
#
# COMPACT_ATOMS: atom_id res chain seq x y z
N MET A 1 15.63 -2.30 -3.11
CA MET A 1 14.65 -3.03 -3.98
C MET A 1 13.24 -2.49 -3.76
N ILE A 2 12.30 -2.64 -4.72
CA ILE A 2 10.93 -2.10 -4.62
C ILE A 2 10.16 -2.62 -3.39
N GLU A 3 10.36 -3.89 -3.02
CA GLU A 3 9.70 -4.50 -1.86
C GLU A 3 10.09 -3.85 -0.54
N GLU A 4 11.35 -3.48 -0.34
CA GLU A 4 11.80 -2.77 0.88
C GLU A 4 11.16 -1.38 1.00
N HIS A 5 10.88 -0.74 -0.14
CA HIS A 5 10.20 0.55 -0.16
C HIS A 5 8.74 0.42 0.25
N LYS A 6 8.04 -0.67 -0.14
CA LYS A 6 6.66 -0.93 0.27
C LYS A 6 6.51 -0.91 1.80
N TRP A 7 7.40 -1.59 2.51
CA TRP A 7 7.38 -1.63 3.99
C TRP A 7 7.60 -0.27 4.64
N ARG A 8 8.48 0.58 4.09
CA ARG A 8 8.70 1.95 4.59
C ARG A 8 7.45 2.81 4.41
N TYR A 9 6.81 2.73 3.25
CA TYR A 9 5.55 3.44 2.99
C TYR A 9 4.41 2.95 3.88
N LEU A 10 4.31 1.63 4.07
CA LEU A 10 3.34 1.02 4.97
C LEU A 10 3.50 1.57 6.39
N GLY A 11 4.71 1.60 6.94
CA GLY A 11 4.96 2.14 8.27
C GLY A 11 4.50 3.61 8.42
N SER A 12 4.81 4.45 7.45
CA SER A 12 4.37 5.86 7.43
C SER A 12 2.85 6.01 7.34
N GLN A 13 2.19 5.19 6.53
CA GLN A 13 0.74 5.18 6.41
C GLN A 13 0.05 4.66 7.67
N LEU A 14 0.55 3.57 8.26
CA LEU A 14 0.01 3.01 9.49
C LEU A 14 0.03 4.05 10.62
N SER A 15 1.13 4.80 10.76
CA SER A 15 1.18 5.91 11.72
C SER A 15 0.13 6.99 11.44
N ARG A 16 -0.19 7.27 10.17
CA ARG A 16 -1.18 8.29 9.77
C ARG A 16 -2.63 7.83 9.89
N ILE A 17 -2.92 6.54 9.78
CA ILE A 17 -4.29 6.03 9.96
C ILE A 17 -4.60 5.77 11.44
N GLN A 18 -3.59 5.44 12.25
CA GLN A 18 -3.73 5.34 13.71
C GLN A 18 -4.16 6.67 14.34
N THR A 19 -3.65 7.81 13.86
CA THR A 19 -4.12 9.13 14.32
C THR A 19 -5.57 9.43 13.94
N LYS A 20 -6.14 8.67 13.00
CA LYS A 20 -7.55 8.72 12.60
C LYS A 20 -8.40 7.63 13.28
N GLY A 21 -7.82 6.87 14.21
CA GLY A 21 -8.50 5.80 14.93
C GLY A 21 -8.66 4.50 14.16
N LEU A 22 -7.87 4.29 13.09
CA LEU A 22 -7.86 3.05 12.31
C LEU A 22 -6.59 2.24 12.61
N ALA A 23 -6.72 0.92 12.65
CA ALA A 23 -5.63 -0.01 12.88
C ALA A 23 -5.37 -0.92 11.65
N LEU A 24 -4.24 -1.64 11.66
CA LEU A 24 -3.91 -2.59 10.59
C LEU A 24 -4.97 -3.70 10.49
N GLU A 25 -5.50 -4.12 11.64
CA GLU A 25 -6.57 -5.11 11.74
C GLU A 25 -7.84 -4.67 11.02
N ASP A 26 -8.12 -3.36 10.96
CA ASP A 26 -9.28 -2.83 10.24
C ASP A 26 -9.08 -2.94 8.73
N LEU A 27 -7.84 -2.74 8.25
CA LEU A 27 -7.49 -2.95 6.84
C LEU A 27 -7.58 -4.43 6.46
N LEU A 28 -7.03 -5.32 7.29
CA LEU A 28 -7.09 -6.76 7.07
C LEU A 28 -8.55 -7.25 7.02
N LYS A 29 -9.40 -6.82 7.96
CA LYS A 29 -10.83 -7.14 7.97
C LYS A 29 -11.57 -6.61 6.74
N ALA A 30 -11.21 -5.42 6.25
CA ALA A 30 -11.82 -4.84 5.07
C ALA A 30 -11.44 -5.60 3.78
N ILE A 31 -10.21 -6.12 3.69
CA ILE A 31 -9.71 -6.85 2.52
C ILE A 31 -10.12 -8.32 2.53
N HIS A 32 -10.26 -8.95 3.70
CA HIS A 32 -10.65 -10.36 3.82
C HIS A 32 -11.85 -10.79 2.94
N PRO A 33 -13.00 -10.09 2.90
CA PRO A 33 -14.12 -10.50 2.05
C PRO A 33 -13.86 -10.30 0.54
N LEU A 34 -12.79 -9.62 0.15
CA LEU A 34 -12.41 -9.36 -1.24
C LEU A 34 -11.41 -10.38 -1.77
N GLU A 35 -10.82 -11.22 -0.92
CA GLU A 35 -9.71 -12.11 -1.26
C GLU A 35 -10.01 -13.00 -2.48
N ILE A 36 -11.12 -13.75 -2.45
CA ILE A 36 -11.50 -14.66 -3.55
C ILE A 36 -11.65 -13.89 -4.87
N LYS A 37 -12.35 -12.75 -4.83
CA LYS A 37 -12.55 -11.91 -6.02
C LYS A 37 -11.22 -11.38 -6.55
N ALA A 38 -10.33 -10.98 -5.66
CA ALA A 38 -9.01 -10.49 -6.04
C ALA A 38 -8.20 -11.62 -6.71
N ARG A 39 -8.19 -12.83 -6.15
CA ARG A 39 -7.54 -14.01 -6.76
C ARG A 39 -8.04 -14.30 -8.17
N ASP A 40 -9.34 -14.22 -8.39
CA ASP A 40 -9.96 -14.43 -9.72
C ASP A 40 -9.58 -13.34 -10.74
N CYS A 41 -9.15 -12.15 -10.27
CA CYS A 41 -8.70 -11.07 -11.13
C CYS A 41 -7.22 -11.19 -11.55
N TYR A 42 -6.42 -12.03 -10.89
CA TYR A 42 -5.05 -12.28 -11.32
C TYR A 42 -5.02 -13.24 -12.50
N SER A 43 -4.22 -12.92 -13.51
CA SER A 43 -4.04 -13.78 -14.70
C SER A 43 -3.35 -15.10 -14.37
N GLU A 44 -2.57 -15.13 -13.29
CA GLU A 44 -1.86 -16.30 -12.81
C GLU A 44 -2.27 -16.63 -11.38
N ALA A 45 -2.23 -17.91 -11.03
CA ALA A 45 -2.47 -18.35 -9.67
C ALA A 45 -1.34 -17.86 -8.77
N ILE A 46 -1.69 -17.04 -7.78
CA ILE A 46 -0.76 -16.66 -6.72
C ILE A 46 -0.60 -17.85 -5.76
N ASN A 47 0.58 -18.47 -5.80
CA ASN A 47 0.99 -19.63 -5.00
C ASN A 47 1.25 -19.28 -3.52
N LEU A 48 0.31 -18.57 -2.90
CA LEU A 48 0.23 -18.42 -1.45
C LEU A 48 -0.88 -19.35 -0.96
N SER A 49 -0.47 -20.43 -0.29
CA SER A 49 -1.39 -21.43 0.26
C SER A 49 -2.19 -20.91 1.45
N SER A 50 -1.68 -19.88 2.12
CA SER A 50 -2.37 -19.20 3.22
C SER A 50 -3.20 -18.03 2.70
N THR A 51 -4.49 -18.01 3.06
CA THR A 51 -5.36 -16.86 2.85
C THR A 51 -4.83 -15.62 3.58
N ASP A 52 -4.28 -15.79 4.78
CA ASP A 52 -3.74 -14.68 5.57
C ASP A 52 -2.54 -14.03 4.88
N GLU A 53 -1.59 -14.81 4.37
CA GLU A 53 -0.43 -14.29 3.63
C GLU A 53 -0.84 -13.52 2.37
N PHE A 54 -1.90 -13.97 1.69
CA PHE A 54 -2.41 -13.29 0.52
C PHE A 54 -3.09 -11.96 0.88
N ILE A 55 -3.87 -11.94 1.96
CA ILE A 55 -4.50 -10.71 2.45
C ILE A 55 -3.42 -9.71 2.92
N GLU A 56 -2.39 -10.17 3.63
CA GLU A 56 -1.25 -9.34 4.03
C GLU A 56 -0.55 -8.71 2.82
N MET A 57 -0.30 -9.51 1.77
CA MET A 57 0.24 -9.00 0.51
C MET A 57 -0.66 -7.94 -0.12
N MET A 58 -1.98 -8.20 -0.21
CA MET A 58 -2.94 -7.23 -0.76
C MET A 58 -2.97 -5.92 0.01
N VAL A 59 -2.91 -5.97 1.35
CA VAL A 59 -2.88 -4.77 2.19
C VAL A 59 -1.58 -4.00 1.96
N LEU A 60 -0.43 -4.69 1.93
CA LEU A 60 0.86 -4.07 1.66
C LEU A 60 0.88 -3.37 0.29
N ASP A 61 0.44 -4.06 -0.75
CA ASP A 61 0.40 -3.55 -2.13
C ASP A 61 -0.61 -2.41 -2.29
N GLY A 62 -1.81 -2.54 -1.70
CA GLY A 62 -2.84 -1.52 -1.71
C GLY A 62 -2.39 -0.23 -1.02
N CYS A 63 -1.73 -0.36 0.14
CA CYS A 63 -1.10 0.75 0.86
C CYS A 63 -0.05 1.47 -0.02
N PHE A 64 0.82 0.70 -0.65
CA PHE A 64 1.84 1.23 -1.55
C PHE A 64 1.25 2.00 -2.74
N ILE A 65 0.29 1.40 -3.46
CA ILE A 65 -0.39 2.03 -4.60
C ILE A 65 -1.12 3.30 -4.16
N PHE A 66 -1.81 3.27 -3.01
CA PHE A 66 -2.52 4.44 -2.50
C PHE A 66 -1.57 5.60 -2.17
N GLU A 67 -0.41 5.33 -1.55
CA GLU A 67 0.56 6.39 -1.27
C GLU A 67 1.16 6.94 -2.55
N PHE A 68 1.50 6.03 -3.48
CA PHE A 68 2.06 6.40 -4.77
C PHE A 68 1.10 7.34 -5.50
N LEU A 69 -0.15 6.93 -5.73
CA LEU A 69 -1.16 7.76 -6.40
C LEU A 69 -1.41 9.08 -5.66
N SER A 70 -1.44 9.06 -4.32
CA SER A 70 -1.55 10.27 -3.50
C SER A 70 -0.36 11.22 -3.66
N CYS A 71 0.84 10.69 -3.88
CA CYS A 71 2.05 11.46 -4.19
C CYS A 71 1.89 12.17 -5.55
N PHE A 72 1.53 11.40 -6.58
CA PHE A 72 1.34 11.92 -7.94
C PHE A 72 0.25 12.99 -8.02
N ALA A 73 -0.87 12.79 -7.32
CA ALA A 73 -1.94 13.79 -7.25
C ALA A 73 -1.48 15.11 -6.61
N LYS A 74 -0.57 15.06 -5.62
CA LYS A 74 0.01 16.26 -4.99
C LYS A 74 1.03 16.97 -5.88
N LEU A 75 1.81 16.22 -6.68
CA LEU A 75 2.77 16.81 -7.64
C LEU A 75 2.08 17.67 -8.71
N GLY A 76 0.82 17.37 -9.04
CA GLY A 76 0.00 18.23 -9.91
C GLY A 76 -0.39 19.58 -9.29
N ASN A 77 -0.17 19.77 -7.99
CA ASN A 77 -0.51 20.99 -7.24
C ASN A 77 0.78 21.58 -6.62
N TRP A 78 1.62 22.16 -7.48
CA TRP A 78 3.03 22.50 -7.25
C TRP A 78 3.32 23.53 -6.13
N SER A 79 2.28 24.10 -5.50
CA SER A 79 2.45 25.29 -4.64
C SER A 79 2.62 25.01 -3.14
N SER A 80 2.52 23.76 -2.65
CA SER A 80 2.47 23.51 -1.19
C SER A 80 3.26 22.29 -0.68
N LEU A 81 4.31 21.84 -1.36
CA LEU A 81 5.02 20.64 -0.97
C LEU A 81 5.88 20.83 0.30
N ASN A 82 5.53 20.05 1.32
CA ASN A 82 6.36 19.76 2.49
C ASN A 82 7.52 18.85 2.04
N PRO A 83 8.81 19.16 2.33
CA PRO A 83 9.96 18.49 1.70
C PRO A 83 10.21 17.03 2.08
N MET A 84 9.34 16.42 2.91
CA MET A 84 9.56 15.07 3.44
C MET A 84 8.96 13.92 2.62
N ILE A 85 8.31 14.19 1.48
CA ILE A 85 7.84 13.12 0.61
C ILE A 85 8.74 13.07 -0.63
N PRO A 86 9.85 12.31 -0.60
CA PRO A 86 10.52 11.96 -1.84
C PRO A 86 9.56 11.01 -2.56
N CYS A 87 8.81 11.52 -3.54
CA CYS A 87 8.06 10.68 -4.48
C CYS A 87 9.09 9.88 -5.30
N PHE A 88 9.63 8.80 -4.71
CA PHE A 88 10.57 7.84 -5.30
C PHE A 88 11.88 8.41 -5.88
N PRO A 89 13.07 8.00 -5.37
CA PRO A 89 14.31 8.25 -6.09
C PRO A 89 14.38 7.29 -7.29
N TRP A 90 14.10 7.79 -8.48
CA TRP A 90 14.18 7.04 -9.75
C TRP A 90 15.58 6.51 -10.11
N HIS A 91 16.59 6.73 -9.26
CA HIS A 91 17.98 6.36 -9.51
C HIS A 91 18.38 4.95 -9.01
N GLU A 92 17.46 4.18 -8.42
CA GLU A 92 17.76 2.87 -7.83
C GLU A 92 16.86 1.71 -8.32
N LEU A 93 16.23 1.87 -9.49
CA LEU A 93 15.57 0.77 -10.23
C LEU A 93 16.38 0.37 -11.47
#